data_AF-A0A0R2P9V4-F1
#
_entry.id   AF-A0A0R2P9V4-F1
#
_cell.length_a   1.000
_cell.length_b   1.000
_cell.length_c   1.000
_cell.angle_alpha   90.00
_cell.angle_beta   90.00
_cell.angle_gamma   90.00
#
_symmetry.space_group_name_H-M   'P 1'
#
loop_
_entity.id
_entity.type
_entity.pdbx_description
1 polymer ?
#
loop_
_entity_poly.entity_id
_entity_poly.type
_entity_poly.pdbx_seq_one_letter_code
_entity_poly.pdbx_strand_id
1 'polypeptide(L)'
;MAIDISQVIDLDRYPIHVTGEARRQLVADVQKDVRSVGCAVIKQFVKPSAIPALVAEGDRVAHLGHRNFNRTNPYFTQLPPDLPDTHPLRRFYDRSNAFVPADNFGDDSIIRAMYEWPAFAPFIQEVLEEPSFYRYADALADVIINLAEEGNGFPWHFDTNNYTVTLAIQNADDGGEFEYSPNLRTPTDENYDGVGRV
;
A
#
# COMPACT_ATOMS: atom_id res chain seq x y z
N MET A 1 5.26 17.99 19.87
CA MET A 1 4.89 17.01 20.91
C MET A 1 4.84 15.66 20.22
N ALA A 2 5.34 14.60 20.87
CA ALA A 2 5.27 13.26 20.28
C ALA A 2 3.80 12.84 20.12
N ILE A 3 3.45 12.25 18.98
CA ILE A 3 2.11 11.75 18.71
C ILE A 3 1.84 10.55 19.62
N ASP A 4 0.73 10.60 20.36
CA ASP A 4 0.26 9.46 21.14
C ASP A 4 -0.45 8.47 20.21
N ILE A 5 0.24 7.37 19.88
CA ILE A 5 -0.28 6.32 19.00
C ILE A 5 -1.58 5.71 19.51
N SER A 6 -1.83 5.69 20.83
CA SER A 6 -3.07 5.16 21.38
C SER A 6 -4.30 6.03 21.04
N GLN A 7 -4.10 7.29 20.65
CA GLN A 7 -5.16 8.16 20.13
C GLN A 7 -5.41 7.97 18.63
N VAL A 8 -4.48 7.31 17.92
CA VAL A 8 -4.52 7.12 16.46
C VAL A 8 -4.96 5.71 16.11
N ILE A 9 -4.28 4.68 16.63
CA ILE A 9 -4.56 3.27 16.34
C ILE A 9 -5.56 2.74 17.36
N ASP A 10 -6.52 1.94 16.90
CA ASP A 10 -7.46 1.24 17.78
C ASP A 10 -6.77 0.04 18.46
N LEU A 11 -6.00 0.31 19.51
CA LEU A 11 -5.22 -0.69 20.24
C LEU A 11 -6.06 -1.65 21.11
N ASP A 12 -7.32 -1.29 21.38
CA ASP A 12 -8.27 -2.18 22.06
C ASP A 12 -8.71 -3.29 21.10
N ARG A 13 -8.96 -2.93 19.84
CA ARG A 13 -9.29 -3.87 18.77
C ARG A 13 -8.06 -4.59 18.20
N TYR A 14 -6.94 -3.88 18.11
CA TYR A 14 -5.69 -4.35 17.51
C TYR A 14 -4.54 -4.27 18.52
N PRO A 15 -4.43 -5.24 19.46
CA PRO A 15 -3.45 -5.23 20.54
C PRO A 15 -2.03 -5.61 20.04
N ILE A 16 -1.56 -5.00 18.96
CA ILE A 16 -0.31 -5.36 18.28
C ILE A 16 0.95 -5.04 19.11
N HIS A 17 0.80 -4.20 20.14
CA HIS A 17 1.86 -3.74 21.04
C HIS A 17 2.07 -4.61 22.28
N VAL A 18 1.18 -5.55 22.57
CA VAL A 18 1.26 -6.42 23.75
C VAL A 18 1.36 -7.88 23.33
N THR A 19 1.96 -8.70 24.16
CA THR A 19 1.92 -10.16 23.97
C THR A 19 0.65 -10.73 24.59
N GLY A 20 0.15 -11.84 24.06
CA GLY A 20 -1.02 -12.52 24.61
C GLY A 20 -1.84 -13.25 23.57
N GLU A 21 -2.89 -13.92 24.03
CA GLU A 21 -3.78 -14.72 23.16
C GLU A 21 -4.51 -13.85 22.14
N ALA A 22 -5.00 -12.68 22.55
CA ALA A 22 -5.70 -11.77 21.65
C ALA A 22 -4.82 -11.33 20.45
N ARG A 23 -3.54 -11.00 20.68
CA ARG A 23 -2.60 -10.67 19.59
C ARG A 23 -2.32 -11.88 18.70
N ARG A 24 -2.12 -13.07 19.29
CA ARG A 24 -1.91 -14.30 18.51
C ARG A 24 -3.09 -14.61 17.60
N GLN A 25 -4.31 -14.49 18.12
CA GLN A 25 -5.52 -14.71 17.34
C GLN A 25 -5.64 -13.69 16.21
N LEU A 26 -5.39 -12.40 16.49
CA LEU A 26 -5.35 -11.35 15.47
C LEU A 26 -4.38 -11.71 14.33
N VAL A 27 -3.15 -12.09 14.66
CA VAL A 27 -2.15 -12.49 13.65
C VAL A 27 -2.64 -13.69 12.84
N ALA A 28 -3.17 -14.73 13.51
CA ALA A 28 -3.66 -15.93 12.84
C ALA A 28 -4.83 -15.65 11.89
N ASP A 29 -5.73 -14.74 12.27
CA ASP A 29 -6.86 -14.33 11.45
C ASP A 29 -6.39 -13.58 10.19
N VAL A 30 -5.46 -12.63 10.36
CA VAL A 30 -4.91 -11.87 9.22
C VAL A 30 -4.07 -12.78 8.30
N GLN A 31 -3.26 -13.68 8.87
CA GLN A 31 -2.51 -14.68 8.10
C GLN A 31 -3.43 -15.59 7.27
N LYS A 32 -4.58 -15.99 7.82
CA LYS A 32 -5.55 -16.81 7.10
C LYS A 32 -6.04 -16.10 5.84
N ASP A 33 -6.34 -14.81 5.92
CA ASP A 33 -6.78 -14.03 4.78
C ASP A 33 -5.65 -13.89 3.73
N VAL A 34 -4.43 -13.51 4.16
CA VAL A 34 -3.26 -13.43 3.29
C VAL A 34 -2.98 -14.76 2.58
N ARG A 35 -3.02 -15.89 3.28
CA ARG A 35 -2.79 -17.22 2.67
C ARG A 35 -3.89 -17.62 1.69
N SER A 36 -5.12 -17.14 1.90
CA SER A 36 -6.26 -17.53 1.06
C SER A 36 -6.24 -16.83 -0.30
N VAL A 37 -5.92 -15.54 -0.33
CA VAL A 37 -6.07 -14.69 -1.52
C VAL A 37 -4.93 -13.68 -1.69
N GLY A 38 -3.81 -13.82 -0.99
CA GLY A 38 -2.66 -12.91 -1.10
C GLY A 38 -2.89 -11.50 -0.54
N CYS A 39 -4.01 -11.25 0.15
CA CYS A 39 -4.39 -9.94 0.68
C CYS A 39 -5.22 -10.11 1.96
N ALA A 40 -5.09 -9.17 2.88
CA ALA A 40 -5.95 -9.07 4.06
C ALA A 40 -6.36 -7.60 4.30
N VAL A 41 -7.58 -7.40 4.78
CA VAL A 41 -8.14 -6.07 5.04
C VAL A 41 -8.39 -5.88 6.52
N ILE A 42 -7.59 -5.01 7.14
CA ILE A 42 -7.73 -4.64 8.55
C ILE A 42 -8.59 -3.37 8.66
N LYS A 43 -9.90 -3.56 8.80
CA LYS A 43 -10.87 -2.45 8.84
C LYS A 43 -10.79 -1.66 10.14
N GLN A 44 -10.82 -0.33 10.04
CA GLN A 44 -10.81 0.57 11.21
C GLN A 44 -9.58 0.37 12.10
N PHE A 45 -8.42 0.08 11.49
CA PHE A 45 -7.14 0.05 12.19
C PHE A 45 -6.83 1.40 12.86
N VAL A 46 -7.12 2.48 12.14
CA VAL A 46 -7.11 3.85 12.67
C VAL A 46 -8.47 4.19 13.25
N LYS A 47 -8.48 4.83 14.42
CA LYS A 47 -9.68 5.30 15.10
C LYS A 47 -10.40 6.34 14.22
N PRO A 48 -11.74 6.29 14.10
CA PRO A 48 -12.50 7.29 13.36
C PRO A 48 -12.22 8.74 13.77
N SER A 49 -11.90 8.98 15.05
CA SER A 49 -11.55 10.31 15.58
C SER A 49 -10.21 10.85 15.06
N ALA A 50 -9.31 9.99 14.59
CA ALA A 50 -7.99 10.37 14.07
C ALA A 50 -7.98 10.58 12.54
N ILE A 51 -8.98 10.05 11.82
CA ILE A 51 -9.09 10.17 10.36
C ILE A 51 -9.09 11.64 9.90
N PRO A 52 -9.84 12.58 10.50
CA PRO A 52 -9.81 13.98 10.05
C PRO A 52 -8.42 14.61 10.12
N ALA A 53 -7.60 14.24 11.10
CA ALA A 53 -6.24 14.74 11.24
C ALA A 53 -5.30 14.15 10.17
N LEU A 54 -5.46 12.87 9.83
CA LEU A 54 -4.73 12.23 8.72
C LEU A 54 -5.08 12.82 7.36
N VAL A 55 -6.36 13.10 7.11
CA VAL A 55 -6.80 13.79 5.90
C VAL A 55 -6.17 15.18 5.83
N ALA A 56 -6.24 15.95 6.92
CA ALA A 56 -5.63 17.28 6.98
C ALA A 56 -4.10 17.27 6.80
N GLU A 57 -3.41 16.24 7.31
CA GLU A 57 -1.99 16.02 7.05
C GLU A 57 -1.74 15.79 5.55
N GLY A 58 -2.51 14.92 4.90
CA GLY A 58 -2.45 14.66 3.46
C GLY A 58 -2.68 15.93 2.63
N ASP A 59 -3.74 16.67 2.93
CA ASP A 59 -4.08 17.94 2.25
C ASP A 59 -2.94 18.97 2.38
N ARG A 60 -2.35 19.09 3.58
CA ARG A 60 -1.24 20.01 3.85
C ARG A 60 -0.05 19.75 2.94
N VAL A 61 0.29 18.47 2.72
CA VAL A 61 1.49 18.08 1.95
C VAL A 61 1.19 17.74 0.49
N ALA A 62 -0.08 17.74 0.06
CA ALA A 62 -0.48 17.31 -1.29
C ALA A 62 0.23 18.10 -2.41
N HIS A 63 0.45 19.40 -2.20
CA HIS A 63 1.14 20.26 -3.15
C HIS A 63 2.63 19.93 -3.36
N LEU A 64 3.23 19.14 -2.45
CA LEU A 64 4.62 18.68 -2.51
C LEU A 64 4.75 17.34 -3.25
N GLY A 65 3.64 16.76 -3.69
CA GLY A 65 3.63 15.49 -4.41
C GLY A 65 4.26 15.59 -5.80
N HIS A 66 5.11 14.62 -6.13
CA HIS A 66 5.63 14.47 -7.48
C HIS A 66 4.58 13.82 -8.37
N ARG A 67 3.99 14.61 -9.27
CA ARG A 67 2.99 14.14 -10.25
C ARG A 67 3.69 13.48 -11.43
N ASN A 68 3.29 12.25 -11.74
CA ASN A 68 3.84 11.51 -12.87
C ASN A 68 2.72 11.02 -13.79
N PHE A 69 2.56 11.72 -14.91
CA PHE A 69 1.64 11.35 -15.99
C PHE A 69 2.41 10.65 -17.08
N ASN A 70 2.22 9.35 -17.21
CA ASN A 70 2.87 8.52 -18.22
C ASN A 70 1.96 7.37 -18.64
N ARG A 71 2.45 6.55 -19.57
CA ARG A 71 1.77 5.32 -19.98
C ARG A 71 2.57 4.12 -19.51
N THR A 72 1.91 3.16 -18.87
CA THR A 72 2.56 1.95 -18.33
C THR A 72 1.82 0.69 -18.76
N ASN A 73 2.56 -0.39 -18.95
CA ASN A 73 1.99 -1.74 -19.01
C ASN A 73 2.13 -2.42 -17.62
N PRO A 74 1.51 -3.59 -17.40
CA PRO A 74 1.52 -4.24 -16.08
C PRO A 74 2.91 -4.61 -15.53
N TYR A 75 3.95 -4.58 -16.36
CA TYR A 75 5.32 -4.97 -16.03
C TYR A 75 6.29 -3.78 -16.05
N PHE A 76 5.80 -2.55 -16.23
CA PHE A 76 6.61 -1.33 -16.36
C PHE A 76 7.73 -1.40 -17.41
N THR A 77 7.51 -2.15 -18.51
CA THR A 77 8.50 -2.27 -19.59
C THR A 77 8.25 -1.28 -20.74
N GLN A 78 9.26 -1.08 -21.58
CA GLN A 78 9.10 -0.38 -22.85
C GLN A 78 8.31 -1.23 -23.85
N LEU A 79 7.70 -0.58 -24.85
CA LEU A 79 6.95 -1.25 -25.91
C LEU A 79 7.87 -2.24 -26.66
N PRO A 80 7.61 -3.56 -26.61
CA PRO A 80 8.42 -4.53 -27.33
C PRO A 80 8.09 -4.48 -28.83
N PRO A 81 9.08 -4.42 -29.74
CA PRO A 81 8.84 -4.23 -31.17
C PRO A 81 8.22 -5.47 -31.85
N ASP A 82 8.52 -6.67 -31.36
CA ASP A 82 8.28 -7.93 -32.09
C ASP A 82 7.16 -8.81 -31.49
N LEU A 83 6.27 -8.23 -30.67
CA LEU A 83 5.13 -8.97 -30.08
C LEU A 83 3.79 -8.60 -30.74
N PRO A 84 2.81 -9.53 -30.78
CA PRO A 84 1.47 -9.23 -31.27
C PRO A 84 0.78 -8.14 -30.43
N ASP A 85 -0.05 -7.30 -31.05
CA ASP A 85 -0.78 -6.22 -30.36
C ASP A 85 -1.65 -6.66 -29.19
N THR A 86 -2.05 -7.94 -29.17
CA THR A 86 -2.84 -8.53 -28.09
C THR A 86 -2.03 -8.91 -26.85
N HIS A 87 -0.69 -8.92 -26.94
CA HIS A 87 0.22 -9.34 -25.88
C HIS A 87 0.17 -8.35 -24.69
N PRO A 88 0.14 -8.81 -23.43
CA PRO A 88 0.05 -7.92 -22.25
C PRO A 88 1.11 -6.82 -22.19
N LEU A 89 2.37 -7.12 -22.56
CA LEU A 89 3.45 -6.12 -22.62
C LEU A 89 3.20 -4.96 -23.62
N ARG A 90 2.23 -5.11 -24.52
CA ARG A 90 1.81 -4.05 -25.46
C ARG A 90 0.52 -3.34 -25.03
N ARG A 91 -0.08 -3.73 -23.89
CA ARG A 91 -1.26 -3.06 -23.31
C ARG A 91 -0.82 -1.94 -22.37
N PHE A 92 -0.86 -0.71 -22.86
CA PHE A 92 -0.47 0.48 -22.10
C PHE A 92 -1.69 1.28 -21.66
N TYR A 93 -1.71 1.63 -20.38
CA TYR A 93 -2.74 2.45 -19.75
C TYR A 93 -2.16 3.80 -19.35
N ASP A 94 -2.99 4.83 -19.38
CA ASP A 94 -2.63 6.13 -18.83
C ASP A 94 -2.57 6.03 -17.29
N ARG A 95 -1.55 6.63 -16.70
CA ARG A 95 -1.33 6.70 -15.25
C ARG A 95 -1.37 8.16 -14.82
N SER A 96 -2.06 8.44 -13.72
CA SER A 96 -2.33 9.80 -13.24
C SER A 96 -2.29 9.91 -11.73
N ASN A 97 -1.24 9.37 -11.09
CA ASN A 97 -1.06 9.46 -9.64
C ASN A 97 0.17 10.29 -9.27
N ALA A 98 0.19 10.76 -8.03
CA ALA A 98 1.31 11.47 -7.45
C ALA A 98 1.72 10.82 -6.13
N PHE A 99 3.00 10.93 -5.79
CA PHE A 99 3.49 10.49 -4.49
C PHE A 99 4.12 11.66 -3.77
N VAL A 100 3.76 11.84 -2.50
CA VAL A 100 4.45 12.73 -1.57
C VAL A 100 5.56 11.93 -0.90
N PRO A 101 6.84 12.26 -1.14
CA PRO A 101 7.96 11.58 -0.50
C PRO A 101 8.03 11.89 1.00
N ALA A 102 8.64 10.95 1.72
CA ALA A 102 8.63 10.87 3.17
C ALA A 102 9.26 12.07 3.92
N ASP A 103 10.18 12.78 3.29
CA ASP A 103 10.87 13.96 3.82
C ASP A 103 9.97 15.21 3.89
N ASN A 104 8.76 15.16 3.32
CA ASN A 104 7.81 16.28 3.30
C ASN A 104 6.84 16.31 4.49
N PHE A 105 6.83 15.29 5.35
CA PHE A 105 5.78 15.18 6.38
C PHE A 105 6.04 15.97 7.67
N GLY A 106 7.32 16.24 7.99
CA GLY A 106 7.72 16.93 9.22
C GLY A 106 7.57 16.09 10.49
N ASP A 107 7.98 16.67 11.62
CA ASP A 107 8.06 15.98 12.94
C ASP A 107 6.68 15.70 13.57
N ASP A 108 5.62 16.32 13.07
CA ASP A 108 4.24 16.18 13.56
C ASP A 108 3.40 15.19 12.73
N SER A 109 4.05 14.42 11.85
CA SER A 109 3.39 13.47 10.94
C SER A 109 2.86 12.23 11.65
N ILE A 110 1.54 12.01 11.53
CA ILE A 110 0.83 10.85 12.05
C ILE A 110 1.26 9.60 11.27
N ILE A 111 1.36 9.69 9.95
CA ILE A 111 1.74 8.57 9.08
C ILE A 111 3.16 8.10 9.42
N ARG A 112 4.10 9.04 9.57
CA ARG A 112 5.48 8.76 10.01
C ARG A 112 5.49 8.11 11.39
N ALA A 113 4.76 8.67 12.36
CA ALA A 113 4.69 8.15 13.71
C ALA A 113 4.14 6.70 13.76
N MET A 114 3.12 6.39 12.96
CA MET A 114 2.59 5.03 12.84
C MET A 114 3.61 4.06 12.23
N TYR A 115 4.25 4.46 11.12
CA TYR A 115 5.25 3.66 10.42
C TYR A 115 6.47 3.35 11.30
N GLU A 116 6.90 4.34 12.09
CA GLU A 116 8.07 4.21 12.96
C GLU A 116 7.77 3.52 14.28
N TRP A 117 6.50 3.41 14.67
CA TRP A 117 6.11 2.83 15.94
C TRP A 117 6.67 1.41 16.11
N PRO A 118 7.35 1.09 17.24
CA PRO A 118 8.08 -0.16 17.39
C PRO A 118 7.25 -1.44 17.26
N ALA A 119 5.93 -1.37 17.46
CA ALA A 119 5.04 -2.52 17.33
C ALA A 119 4.56 -2.76 15.89
N PHE A 120 4.64 -1.77 14.99
CA PHE A 120 4.07 -1.85 13.65
C PHE A 120 4.82 -2.83 12.76
N ALA A 121 6.13 -2.64 12.56
CA ALA A 121 6.92 -3.52 11.69
C ALA A 121 6.94 -4.98 12.17
N PRO A 122 7.11 -5.30 13.48
CA PRO A 122 7.01 -6.69 13.95
C PRO A 122 5.64 -7.33 13.74
N PHE A 123 4.56 -6.55 13.84
CA PHE A 123 3.22 -7.06 13.53
C PHE A 123 3.08 -7.44 12.05
N ILE A 124 3.50 -6.56 11.14
CA ILE A 124 3.46 -6.84 9.70
C ILE A 124 4.36 -8.02 9.34
N GLN A 125 5.58 -8.07 9.90
CA GLN A 125 6.51 -9.19 9.71
C GLN A 125 5.88 -10.54 10.08
N GLU A 126 5.23 -10.61 11.24
CA GLU A 126 4.60 -11.84 11.71
C GLU A 126 3.39 -12.23 10.86
N VAL A 127 2.57 -11.25 10.44
CA VAL A 127 1.46 -11.47 9.51
C VAL A 127 1.92 -12.03 8.17
N LEU A 128 3.04 -11.53 7.64
CA LEU A 128 3.58 -11.96 6.35
C LEU A 128 4.37 -13.27 6.42
N GLU A 129 4.67 -13.76 7.63
CA GLU A 129 5.50 -14.95 7.86
C GLU A 129 6.90 -14.85 7.22
N GLU A 130 7.45 -13.63 7.19
CA GLU A 130 8.71 -13.33 6.54
C GLU A 130 9.86 -13.25 7.58
N PRO A 131 10.80 -14.20 7.60
CA PRO A 131 11.94 -14.14 8.53
C PRO A 131 12.83 -12.91 8.30
N SER A 132 12.91 -12.46 7.04
CA SER A 132 13.78 -11.36 6.60
C SER A 132 12.95 -10.14 6.19
N PHE A 133 12.37 -9.45 7.19
CA PHE A 133 11.56 -8.26 6.98
C PHE A 133 12.32 -6.99 7.36
N TYR A 134 12.42 -6.05 6.42
CA TYR A 134 13.14 -4.80 6.60
C TYR A 134 12.28 -3.63 6.16
N ARG A 135 12.43 -2.50 6.86
CA ARG A 135 11.93 -1.22 6.35
C ARG A 135 12.65 -0.88 5.05
N TYR A 136 11.95 -0.22 4.15
CA TYR A 136 12.54 0.23 2.90
C TYR A 136 13.71 1.19 3.21
N ALA A 137 14.86 0.98 2.57
CA ALA A 137 16.08 1.71 2.90
C ALA A 137 16.12 3.13 2.33
N ASP A 138 15.33 3.41 1.29
CA ASP A 138 15.20 4.75 0.73
C ASP A 138 14.30 5.60 1.63
N ALA A 139 14.90 6.57 2.31
CA ALA A 139 14.22 7.48 3.22
C ALA A 139 13.18 8.39 2.54
N LEU A 140 13.15 8.44 1.20
CA LEU A 140 12.11 9.17 0.45
C LEU A 140 10.89 8.31 0.15
N ALA A 141 11.05 6.98 0.13
CA ALA A 141 10.03 6.04 -0.35
C ALA A 141 9.56 5.03 0.72
N ASP A 142 10.07 5.12 1.95
CA ASP A 142 9.79 4.17 3.03
C ASP A 142 8.34 4.19 3.52
N VAL A 143 7.76 5.38 3.62
CA VAL A 143 6.34 5.62 3.79
C VAL A 143 5.96 6.86 2.99
N ILE A 144 4.97 6.73 2.12
CA ILE A 144 4.56 7.78 1.19
C ILE A 144 3.05 8.00 1.26
N ILE A 145 2.60 9.18 0.84
CA ILE A 145 1.19 9.42 0.55
C ILE A 145 1.01 9.32 -0.96
N ASN A 146 0.19 8.37 -1.41
CA ASN A 146 -0.28 8.32 -2.78
C ASN A 146 -1.49 9.25 -2.92
N LEU A 147 -1.37 10.25 -3.80
CA LEU A 147 -2.45 11.16 -4.14
C LEU A 147 -3.06 10.70 -5.46
N ALA A 148 -4.37 10.44 -5.41
CA ALA A 148 -5.19 10.20 -6.59
C ALA A 148 -6.11 11.40 -6.80
N GLU A 149 -6.09 11.94 -8.00
CA GLU A 149 -7.03 12.96 -8.48
C GLU A 149 -7.95 12.32 -9.54
N GLU A 150 -8.97 13.05 -10.00
CA GLU A 150 -9.81 12.59 -11.11
C GLU A 150 -8.95 12.18 -12.32
N GLY A 151 -9.17 10.97 -12.83
CA GLY A 151 -8.40 10.41 -13.94
C GLY A 151 -8.30 8.89 -13.89
N ASN A 152 -7.28 8.34 -14.55
CA ASN A 152 -7.09 6.90 -14.69
C ASN A 152 -6.41 6.25 -13.46
N GLY A 153 -6.00 7.05 -12.48
CA GLY A 153 -5.40 6.59 -11.24
C GLY A 153 -4.10 5.81 -11.47
N PHE A 154 -3.98 4.66 -10.81
CA PHE A 154 -2.84 3.76 -10.94
C PHE A 154 -3.30 2.45 -11.62
N PRO A 155 -3.03 2.27 -12.92
CA PRO A 155 -3.54 1.11 -13.67
C PRO A 155 -2.93 -0.21 -13.22
N TRP A 156 -3.46 -1.33 -13.73
CA TRP A 156 -2.94 -2.69 -13.52
C TRP A 156 -1.42 -2.76 -13.62
N HIS A 157 -0.79 -3.25 -12.56
CA HIS A 157 0.65 -3.49 -12.49
C HIS A 157 1.00 -4.54 -11.45
N PHE A 158 2.22 -5.03 -11.52
CA PHE A 158 2.86 -5.72 -10.41
C PHE A 158 3.77 -4.76 -9.67
N ASP A 159 3.65 -4.74 -8.34
CA ASP A 159 4.60 -4.03 -7.50
C ASP A 159 6.01 -4.60 -7.66
N THR A 160 7.00 -3.72 -7.55
CA THR A 160 8.41 -4.09 -7.47
C THR A 160 8.80 -4.58 -6.07
N ASN A 161 7.97 -4.28 -5.06
CA ASN A 161 8.15 -4.73 -3.69
C ASN A 161 7.53 -6.12 -3.50
N ASN A 162 8.09 -6.92 -2.60
CA ASN A 162 7.52 -8.23 -2.26
C ASN A 162 6.17 -8.08 -1.54
N TYR A 163 5.99 -6.97 -0.80
CA TYR A 163 4.82 -6.69 0.02
C TYR A 163 4.52 -5.19 0.02
N THR A 164 3.23 -4.85 0.08
CA THR A 164 2.75 -3.46 0.18
C THR A 164 1.71 -3.37 1.28
N VAL A 165 1.81 -2.35 2.12
CA VAL A 165 0.81 -2.02 3.15
C VAL A 165 0.21 -0.66 2.81
N THR A 166 -1.10 -0.65 2.56
CA THR A 166 -1.82 0.58 2.21
C THR A 166 -2.76 0.97 3.35
N LEU A 167 -2.63 2.20 3.83
CA LEU A 167 -3.62 2.83 4.70
C LEU A 167 -4.55 3.68 3.84
N ALA A 168 -5.82 3.26 3.70
CA ALA A 168 -6.84 4.07 3.07
C ALA A 168 -7.25 5.22 4.01
N ILE A 169 -6.92 6.46 3.62
CA ILE A 169 -7.16 7.67 4.43
C ILE A 169 -8.45 8.39 4.00
N GLN A 170 -8.67 8.46 2.68
CA GLN A 170 -9.79 9.15 2.08
C GLN A 170 -10.24 8.38 0.83
N ASN A 171 -11.55 8.18 0.69
CA ASN A 171 -12.14 7.57 -0.49
C ASN A 171 -12.50 8.66 -1.51
N ALA A 172 -12.52 8.29 -2.78
CA ALA A 172 -13.13 9.10 -3.84
C ALA A 172 -14.66 9.15 -3.69
N ASP A 173 -15.29 10.14 -4.33
CA ASP A 173 -16.75 10.24 -4.40
C ASP A 173 -17.35 9.13 -5.30
N ASP A 174 -16.64 8.75 -6.37
CA ASP A 174 -16.95 7.65 -7.28
C ASP A 174 -15.65 7.04 -7.84
N GLY A 175 -15.66 5.74 -8.11
CA GLY A 175 -14.49 4.98 -8.52
C GLY A 175 -13.40 4.85 -7.43
N GLY A 176 -12.17 4.61 -7.86
CA GLY A 176 -11.01 4.48 -6.95
C GLY A 176 -10.96 3.14 -6.22
N GLU A 177 -11.64 2.12 -6.74
CA GLU A 177 -11.63 0.78 -6.19
C GLU A 177 -10.23 0.18 -6.23
N PHE A 178 -9.87 -0.50 -5.14
CA PHE A 178 -8.71 -1.38 -5.15
C PHE A 178 -9.10 -2.72 -5.77
N GLU A 179 -8.65 -2.95 -7.01
CA GLU A 179 -8.80 -4.20 -7.72
C GLU A 179 -7.48 -4.98 -7.78
N TYR A 180 -7.57 -6.30 -7.67
CA TYR A 180 -6.40 -7.17 -7.79
C TYR A 180 -6.78 -8.57 -8.28
N SER A 181 -5.83 -9.25 -8.93
CA SER A 181 -5.96 -10.65 -9.33
C SER A 181 -4.90 -11.49 -8.60
N PRO A 182 -5.29 -12.34 -7.63
CA PRO A 182 -4.33 -13.11 -6.85
C PRO A 182 -3.63 -14.19 -7.68
N ASN A 183 -2.41 -14.54 -7.27
CA ASN A 183 -1.64 -15.69 -7.79
C ASN A 183 -1.46 -15.69 -9.32
N LEU A 184 -1.37 -14.50 -9.92
CA LEU A 184 -1.30 -14.37 -11.38
C LEU A 184 0.11 -14.65 -11.93
N ARG A 185 1.19 -14.38 -11.18
CA ARG A 185 2.57 -14.66 -11.59
C ARG A 185 3.37 -15.30 -10.47
N THR A 186 4.53 -15.86 -10.82
CA THR A 186 5.52 -16.37 -9.86
C THR A 186 6.89 -15.73 -10.13
N PRO A 187 7.88 -15.85 -9.22
CA PRO A 187 9.23 -15.34 -9.47
C PRO A 187 9.91 -15.89 -10.75
N THR A 188 9.41 -17.00 -11.31
CA THR A 188 10.00 -17.66 -12.49
C THR A 188 9.06 -17.70 -13.70
N ASP A 189 7.83 -17.18 -13.56
CA ASP A 189 6.84 -17.19 -14.63
C ASP A 189 5.95 -15.94 -14.56
N GLU A 190 6.08 -15.10 -15.59
CA GLU A 190 5.29 -13.86 -15.74
C GLU A 190 3.84 -14.11 -16.16
N ASN A 191 3.51 -15.33 -16.61
CA ASN A 191 2.17 -15.79 -16.98
C ASN A 191 1.40 -14.83 -17.91
N TYR A 192 2.01 -14.46 -19.04
CA TYR A 192 1.40 -13.53 -20.00
C TYR A 192 0.00 -13.97 -20.47
N ASP A 193 -0.24 -15.27 -20.63
CA ASP A 193 -1.57 -15.78 -21.01
C ASP A 193 -2.63 -15.52 -19.93
N GLY A 194 -2.26 -15.66 -18.65
CA GLY A 194 -3.11 -15.33 -17.51
C GLY A 194 -3.39 -13.83 -17.44
N VAL A 195 -2.33 -13.01 -17.51
CA VAL A 195 -2.46 -11.55 -17.53
C VAL A 195 -3.29 -11.07 -18.72
N GLY A 196 -3.22 -11.75 -19.86
CA GLY A 196 -4.01 -11.40 -21.04
C GLY A 196 -5.53 -11.54 -20.87
N ARG A 197 -6.00 -12.25 -19.84
CA ARG A 197 -7.42 -12.52 -19.56
C ARG A 197 -8.03 -11.61 -18.48
N VAL A 198 -7.18 -10.86 -17.77
CA VAL A 198 -7.57 -9.82 -16.82
C VAL A 198 -7.52 -8.48 -17.55
#